data_AF-A0A914PKB7-F1
#
_entry.id   AF-A0A914PKB7-F1
#
_cell.length_a   1.000
_cell.length_b   1.000
_cell.length_c   1.000
_cell.angle_alpha   90.00
_cell.angle_beta   90.00
_cell.angle_gamma   90.00
#
_symmetry.space_group_name_H-M   'P 1'
#
loop_
_entity.id
_entity.type
_entity.pdbx_description
1 polymer ?
#
loop_
_entity_poly.entity_id
_entity_poly.type
_entity_poly.pdbx_seq_one_letter_code
_entity_poly.pdbx_strand_id
1 'polypeptide(L)'
;MVDLKQHLELIDYFGPLVCAAIFTIILAFISLTCLNYCCVSPKDDLTKVEEWGYAHHMHFKLGPHRESQIERQLRPKYNKIDI
;
A
#
# COMPACT_ATOMS: atom_id res chain seq x y z
N MET A 1 -8.98 11.66 54.11
CA MET A 1 -8.30 12.08 52.87
C MET A 1 -8.60 11.03 51.83
N VAL A 2 -9.29 11.38 50.76
CA VAL A 2 -9.58 10.46 49.64
C VAL A 2 -8.32 10.41 48.78
N ASP A 3 -7.74 9.23 48.62
CA ASP A 3 -6.58 9.05 47.74
C ASP A 3 -7.07 9.11 46.29
N LEU A 4 -6.55 10.10 45.55
CA LEU A 4 -6.96 10.43 44.18
C LEU A 4 -5.98 9.87 43.13
N LYS A 5 -5.12 8.91 43.50
CA LYS A 5 -4.20 8.31 42.55
C LYS A 5 -4.96 7.41 41.57
N GLN A 6 -4.97 7.83 40.31
CA GLN A 6 -5.44 7.02 39.21
C GLN A 6 -4.61 5.72 39.17
N HIS A 7 -5.25 4.57 39.38
CA HIS A 7 -4.63 3.26 39.23
C HIS A 7 -4.54 2.98 37.74
N LEU A 8 -3.41 3.38 37.15
CA LEU A 8 -3.18 3.28 35.72
C LEU A 8 -2.60 1.90 35.42
N GLU A 9 -3.41 1.07 34.80
CA GLU A 9 -2.98 -0.27 34.41
C GLU A 9 -2.22 -0.21 33.09
N LEU A 10 -1.35 -1.18 32.85
CA LEU A 10 -0.55 -1.22 31.62
C LEU A 10 -1.45 -1.22 30.37
N ILE A 11 -2.66 -1.79 30.48
CA ILE A 11 -3.66 -1.86 29.41
C ILE A 11 -4.12 -0.48 28.94
N ASP A 12 -4.15 0.53 29.81
CA ASP A 12 -4.62 1.87 29.49
C ASP A 12 -3.70 2.58 28.47
N TYR A 13 -2.42 2.16 28.40
CA TYR A 13 -1.45 2.68 27.43
C TYR A 13 -1.59 2.06 26.03
N PHE A 14 -2.26 0.91 25.90
CA PHE A 14 -2.47 0.29 24.58
C PHE A 14 -3.56 1.00 23.77
N GLY A 15 -4.49 1.71 24.42
CA GLY A 15 -5.54 2.47 23.74
C GLY A 15 -5.00 3.45 22.68
N PRO A 16 -4.10 4.38 23.06
CA PRO A 16 -3.46 5.29 22.10
C PRO A 16 -2.66 4.56 21.01
N LEU A 17 -1.97 3.46 21.35
CA LEU A 17 -1.18 2.69 20.39
C LEU A 17 -2.05 2.04 19.32
N VAL A 18 -3.17 1.42 19.73
CA VAL A 18 -4.14 0.80 18.81
C VAL A 18 -4.81 1.86 17.95
N CYS A 19 -5.18 3.00 18.54
CA CYS A 19 -5.76 4.12 17.79
C CYS A 19 -4.80 4.64 16.72
N ALA A 20 -3.53 4.84 17.07
CA ALA A 20 -2.49 5.25 16.13
C ALA A 20 -2.29 4.22 15.01
N ALA A 21 -2.24 2.92 15.34
CA ALA A 21 -2.10 1.86 14.36
C ALA A 21 -3.27 1.83 13.36
N ILE A 22 -4.51 1.92 13.85
CA ILE A 22 -5.71 1.97 13.00
C ILE A 22 -5.67 3.19 12.09
N PHE A 23 -5.35 4.37 12.64
CA PHE A 23 -5.25 5.60 11.86
C PHE A 23 -4.19 5.50 10.77
N THR A 24 -3.00 5.00 11.08
CA THR A 24 -1.93 4.80 10.11
C THR A 24 -2.32 3.80 9.03
N ILE A 25 -3.00 2.70 9.36
CA ILE A 25 -3.48 1.72 8.38
C ILE A 25 -4.50 2.36 7.43
N ILE A 26 -5.45 3.14 7.95
CA ILE A 26 -6.45 3.82 7.13
C ILE A 26 -5.77 4.83 6.20
N LEU A 27 -4.84 5.65 6.71
CA LEU A 27 -4.08 6.59 5.88
C LEU A 27 -3.24 5.87 4.82
N ALA A 28 -2.58 4.77 5.18
CA ALA A 28 -1.81 3.97 4.25
C ALA A 28 -2.70 3.36 3.17
N PHE A 29 -3.88 2.85 3.53
CA PHE A 29 -4.85 2.31 2.58
C PHE A 29 -5.35 3.41 1.64
N ILE A 30 -5.77 4.55 2.16
CA ILE A 30 -6.21 5.69 1.34
C ILE A 30 -5.06 6.15 0.43
N SER A 31 -3.84 6.30 0.95
CA SER A 31 -2.69 6.72 0.15
C SER A 31 -2.37 5.71 -0.95
N LEU A 32 -2.34 4.42 -0.64
CA LEU A 32 -2.03 3.38 -1.63
C LEU A 32 -3.16 3.20 -2.63
N THR A 33 -4.43 3.25 -2.21
CA THR A 33 -5.56 3.00 -3.10
C THR A 33 -5.97 4.27 -3.86
N CYS A 34 -6.13 5.42 -3.21
CA CYS A 34 -6.54 6.65 -3.88
C CYS A 34 -5.43 7.22 -4.78
N LEU A 35 -4.15 7.16 -4.41
CA LEU A 35 -3.10 7.62 -5.32
C LEU A 35 -2.95 6.67 -6.52
N ASN A 36 -2.91 5.35 -6.31
CA ASN A 36 -2.79 4.40 -7.42
C ASN A 36 -4.06 4.30 -8.29
N TYR A 37 -5.25 4.62 -7.77
CA TYR A 37 -6.51 4.46 -8.52
C TYR A 37 -7.10 5.78 -9.03
N CYS A 38 -7.02 6.87 -8.27
CA CYS A 38 -7.58 8.17 -8.68
C CYS A 38 -6.56 9.06 -9.39
N CYS A 39 -5.26 8.97 -9.05
CA CYS A 39 -4.24 9.85 -9.61
C CYS A 39 -3.44 9.24 -10.77
N VAL A 40 -3.55 7.94 -11.03
CA VAL A 40 -2.93 7.29 -12.19
C VAL A 40 -3.91 7.36 -13.35
N SER A 41 -3.62 8.24 -14.31
CA SER A 41 -4.32 8.24 -15.59
C SER A 41 -3.91 7.00 -16.39
N PRO A 42 -4.79 6.41 -17.22
CA PRO A 42 -4.44 5.29 -18.10
C PRO A 42 -3.40 5.63 -19.20
N LYS A 43 -2.90 6.88 -19.20
CA LYS A 43 -1.81 7.37 -20.07
C LYS A 43 -0.49 7.56 -19.32
N ASP A 44 -0.50 7.48 -18.00
CA ASP A 44 0.71 7.61 -17.18
C ASP A 44 1.49 6.30 -17.19
N ASP A 45 2.78 6.40 -16.86
CA ASP A 45 3.67 5.25 -16.76
C ASP A 45 3.16 4.23 -15.75
N LEU A 46 3.51 2.97 -15.97
CA LEU A 46 3.12 1.86 -15.10
C LEU A 46 3.52 2.12 -13.64
N THR A 47 2.61 1.85 -12.71
CA THR A 47 2.91 2.05 -11.29
C THR A 47 4.00 1.09 -10.84
N LYS A 48 4.82 1.51 -9.86
CA LYS A 48 5.84 0.64 -9.27
C LYS A 48 5.25 -0.61 -8.62
N VAL A 49 3.99 -0.54 -8.20
CA VAL A 49 3.25 -1.67 -7.63
C VAL A 49 2.89 -2.68 -8.72
N GLU A 50 2.41 -2.24 -9.89
CA GLU A 50 2.16 -3.11 -11.05
C GLU A 50 3.46 -3.74 -11.58
N GLU A 51 4.56 -2.96 -11.64
CA GLU A 51 5.89 -3.46 -12.02
C GLU A 51 6.40 -4.53 -11.04
N TRP A 52 6.24 -4.30 -9.74
CA TRP A 52 6.64 -5.25 -8.70
C TRP A 52 5.79 -6.52 -8.72
N GLY A 53 4.48 -6.38 -8.96
CA GLY A 53 3.55 -7.50 -9.11
C GLY A 53 3.92 -8.43 -10.26
N TYR A 54 4.23 -7.85 -11.42
CA TYR A 54 4.70 -8.62 -12.57
C TYR A 54 6.03 -9.33 -12.29
N ALA A 55 6.98 -8.65 -11.62
CA ALA A 55 8.26 -9.23 -11.24
C ALA A 55 8.14 -10.45 -10.31
N HIS A 56 7.19 -10.40 -9.38
CA HIS A 56 6.97 -11.47 -8.41
C HIS A 56 5.92 -12.49 -8.86
N HIS A 57 5.55 -12.49 -10.16
CA HIS A 57 4.51 -13.38 -10.72
C HIS A 57 3.18 -13.34 -9.94
N MET A 58 2.84 -12.19 -9.38
CA MET A 58 1.58 -11.97 -8.68
C MET A 58 0.48 -11.71 -9.72
N HIS A 59 -0.42 -12.67 -9.89
CA HIS A 59 -1.58 -12.58 -10.79
C HIS A 59 -2.70 -11.65 -10.26
N PHE A 60 -2.39 -10.73 -9.35
CA PHE A 60 -3.34 -9.77 -8.82
C PHE A 60 -3.26 -8.46 -9.61
N LYS A 61 -4.43 -7.92 -9.97
CA LYS A 61 -4.53 -6.61 -10.60
C LYS A 61 -4.20 -5.52 -9.57
N LEU A 62 -2.94 -5.11 -9.52
CA LEU A 62 -2.38 -4.17 -8.54
C LEU A 62 -2.49 -2.70 -8.94
N GLY A 63 -3.10 -2.40 -10.09
CA GLY A 63 -3.33 -1.04 -10.54
C GLY A 63 -4.43 -0.96 -11.60
N PRO A 64 -4.66 0.23 -12.20
CA PRO A 64 -5.78 0.46 -13.11
C PRO A 64 -5.57 -0.19 -14.49
N HIS A 65 -4.33 -0.43 -14.90
CA HIS A 65 -4.00 -0.93 -16.24
C HIS A 65 -4.41 -2.39 -16.42
N ARG A 66 -4.73 -2.77 -17.66
CA ARG A 66 -4.98 -4.18 -18.00
C ARG A 66 -3.66 -4.94 -18.05
N GLU A 67 -3.70 -6.21 -17.65
CA GLU A 67 -2.53 -7.12 -17.67
C GLU A 67 -1.84 -7.18 -19.04
N SER A 68 -2.62 -7.13 -20.13
CA SER A 68 -2.08 -7.12 -21.49
C SER A 68 -1.31 -5.84 -21.85
N GLN A 69 -1.63 -4.69 -21.21
CA GLN A 69 -0.85 -3.46 -21.37
C GLN A 69 0.44 -3.52 -20.53
N ILE A 70 0.34 -4.07 -19.32
CA ILE A 70 1.47 -4.29 -18.39
C ILE A 70 2.53 -5.16 -19.08
N GLU A 71 2.13 -6.32 -19.62
CA GLU A 71 3.03 -7.26 -20.27
C GLU A 71 3.75 -6.62 -21.47
N ARG A 72 3.03 -5.86 -22.31
CA ARG A 72 3.63 -5.18 -23.47
C ARG A 72 4.71 -4.17 -23.08
N GLN A 73 4.55 -3.48 -21.95
CA GLN A 73 5.51 -2.48 -21.49
C GLN A 73 6.68 -3.11 -20.71
N LEU A 74 6.42 -4.14 -19.90
CA LEU A 74 7.44 -4.75 -19.03
C LEU A 74 8.26 -5.84 -19.70
N ARG A 75 7.71 -6.58 -20.67
CA ARG A 75 8.43 -7.64 -21.40
C ARG A 75 9.75 -7.16 -22.02
N PRO A 76 9.83 -6.04 -22.78
CA PRO A 76 11.10 -5.57 -23.33
C PRO A 76 12.05 -5.03 -22.26
N LYS A 77 11.52 -4.57 -21.11
CA LYS A 77 12.32 -4.04 -20.01
C LYS A 77 13.04 -5.16 -19.24
N TYR A 78 12.32 -6.22 -18.87
CA TYR A 78 12.89 -7.39 -18.18
C TYR A 78 13.84 -8.18 -19.06
N ASN A 79 13.49 -8.38 -20.33
CA ASN A 79 14.36 -9.08 -21.29
C ASN A 79 15.71 -8.37 -21.55
N LYS A 80 15.85 -7.10 -21.14
CA LYS A 80 17.11 -6.33 -21.25
C LYS A 80 17.97 -6.42 -19.97
N ILE A 81 17.39 -6.86 -18.86
CA ILE A 81 18.09 -7.09 -17.58
C ILE A 81 18.71 -8.49 -17.59
N ASP A 82 18.09 -9.44 -18.29
CA ASP A 82 18.53 -10.84 -18.39
C ASP A 82 19.65 -11.09 -19.43
N ILE A 83 20.22 -10.04 -20.03
CA ILE A 83 21.33 -10.07 -21.01
C ILE A 83 22.52 -9.31 -20.43
#